data_AF-A0A5M6ZRH1-F1
#
_entry.id   AF-A0A5M6ZRH1-F1
#
_cell.length_a   1.000
_cell.length_b   1.000
_cell.length_c   1.000
_cell.angle_alpha   90.00
_cell.angle_beta   90.00
_cell.angle_gamma   90.00
#
_symmetry.space_group_name_H-M   'P 1'
#
loop_
_entity.id
_entity.type
_entity.pdbx_description
1 polymer ?
#
loop_
_entity_poly.entity_id
_entity_poly.type
_entity_poly.pdbx_seq_one_letter_code
_entity_poly.pdbx_strand_id
1 'polypeptide(L)'
;MVPMIEVLVSGLVLAAVSALAWIAYKHPKGYQRIYGKILLLGGTIYLGVTIYWVGFIDGQSRLRTKVIDISPNYNIPMSELSTTIIYAPGWAFLIYIAFAAYVIFLSLLPNLLKED
;
A
#
# COMPACT_ATOMS: atom_id res chain seq x y z
N MET A 1 3.20 3.32 -24.92
CA MET A 1 3.47 1.87 -25.02
C MET A 1 3.49 1.36 -23.59
N VAL A 2 2.43 0.67 -23.15
CA VAL A 2 2.32 0.20 -21.75
C VAL A 2 3.36 -0.91 -21.56
N PRO A 3 4.23 -0.85 -20.54
CA PRO A 3 5.23 -1.87 -20.32
C PRO A 3 4.57 -3.21 -19.98
N MET A 4 5.07 -4.29 -20.59
CA MET A 4 4.49 -5.65 -20.50
C MET A 4 4.27 -6.13 -19.06
N ILE A 5 5.09 -5.64 -18.12
CA ILE A 5 4.98 -5.98 -16.70
C ILE A 5 3.74 -5.38 -16.03
N GLU A 6 3.30 -4.18 -16.43
CA GLU A 6 2.09 -3.56 -15.87
C GLU A 6 0.83 -4.35 -16.21
N VAL A 7 0.77 -4.91 -17.43
CA VAL A 7 -0.34 -5.76 -17.88
C VAL A 7 -0.38 -7.06 -17.07
N LEU A 8 0.78 -7.68 -16.82
CA LEU A 8 0.86 -8.89 -16.01
C LEU A 8 0.46 -8.65 -14.56
N VAL A 9 0.95 -7.56 -13.96
CA VAL A 9 0.64 -7.21 -12.57
C VAL A 9 -0.84 -6.86 -12.41
N SER A 10 -1.41 -6.06 -13.32
CA SER A 10 -2.84 -5.72 -13.27
C SER A 10 -3.73 -6.95 -13.43
N GLY A 11 -3.41 -7.88 -14.34
CA GLY A 11 -4.13 -9.14 -14.48
C GLY A 11 -4.09 -10.01 -13.23
N LEU A 12 -2.93 -10.10 -12.58
CA LEU A 12 -2.75 -10.85 -11.32
C LEU A 12 -3.58 -10.24 -10.18
N VAL A 13 -3.56 -8.91 -10.05
CA VAL A 13 -4.33 -8.18 -9.04
C VAL A 13 -5.83 -8.42 -9.25
N LEU A 14 -6.30 -8.33 -10.49
CA LEU A 14 -7.72 -8.51 -10.82
C LEU A 14 -8.17 -9.95 -10.52
N ALA A 15 -7.36 -10.95 -10.86
CA ALA A 15 -7.62 -12.34 -10.53
C ALA A 15 -7.69 -12.58 -9.01
N ALA A 16 -6.78 -11.99 -8.24
CA ALA A 16 -6.77 -12.10 -6.78
C ALA A 16 -8.02 -11.47 -6.14
N VAL A 17 -8.41 -10.28 -6.60
CA VAL A 17 -9.63 -9.57 -6.15
C VAL A 17 -10.87 -10.40 -6.48
N SER A 18 -11.00 -10.91 -7.71
CA SER A 18 -12.13 -11.75 -8.10
C SER A 18 -12.19 -13.05 -7.30
N ALA A 19 -11.05 -13.70 -7.04
CA ALA A 19 -11.00 -14.91 -6.23
C ALA A 19 -11.45 -14.65 -4.79
N LEU A 20 -11.00 -13.55 -4.17
CA LEU A 20 -11.44 -13.16 -2.82
C LEU A 20 -12.94 -12.87 -2.77
N ALA A 21 -13.47 -12.12 -3.74
CA ALA A 21 -14.90 -11.85 -3.85
C ALA A 21 -15.72 -13.15 -3.98
N TRP A 22 -15.26 -14.08 -4.81
CA TRP A 22 -15.92 -15.37 -5.01
C TRP A 22 -15.93 -16.21 -3.73
N ILE A 23 -14.82 -16.27 -2.99
CA ILE A 23 -14.75 -16.97 -1.70
C ILE A 23 -15.68 -16.33 -0.68
N ALA A 24 -15.70 -15.00 -0.58
CA ALA A 24 -16.56 -14.27 0.34
C ALA A 24 -18.05 -14.54 0.06
N TYR A 25 -18.43 -14.58 -1.22
CA TYR A 25 -19.79 -14.84 -1.66
C TYR A 25 -20.23 -16.29 -1.41
N LYS A 26 -19.43 -17.27 -1.88
CA LYS A 26 -19.83 -18.69 -1.87
C LYS A 26 -19.56 -19.39 -0.53
N HIS A 27 -18.55 -18.94 0.20
CA HIS A 27 -18.07 -19.58 1.43
C HIS A 27 -17.87 -18.56 2.57
N PRO A 28 -18.95 -17.91 3.05
CA PRO A 28 -18.86 -16.80 3.99
C PRO A 28 -18.22 -17.18 5.33
N LYS A 29 -18.55 -18.38 5.87
CA LYS A 29 -17.92 -18.90 7.09
C LYS A 29 -16.41 -19.17 6.92
N GLY A 30 -16.00 -19.58 5.72
CA GLY A 30 -14.59 -19.78 5.39
C GLY A 30 -13.86 -18.44 5.31
N TYR A 31 -14.46 -17.47 4.62
CA TYR A 31 -13.93 -16.11 4.49
C TYR A 31 -13.77 -15.41 5.86
N GLN A 32 -14.75 -15.52 6.75
CA GLN A 32 -14.69 -14.96 8.11
C GLN A 32 -13.55 -15.52 8.97
N ARG A 33 -13.03 -16.72 8.66
CA ARG A 33 -11.86 -17.27 9.37
C ARG A 33 -10.53 -16.74 8.83
N ILE A 34 -10.50 -16.29 7.58
CA ILE A 34 -9.28 -15.89 6.89
C ILE A 34 -9.14 -14.37 6.72
N TYR A 35 -10.23 -13.60 6.75
CA TYR A 35 -10.18 -12.16 6.47
C TYR A 35 -9.26 -11.41 7.44
N GLY A 36 -9.25 -11.76 8.73
CA GLY A 36 -8.34 -11.16 9.71
C GLY A 36 -6.87 -11.43 9.39
N LYS A 37 -6.55 -12.62 8.87
CA LYS A 37 -5.20 -12.97 8.41
C LYS A 37 -4.82 -12.20 7.15
N ILE A 38 -5.78 -11.98 6.24
CA ILE A 38 -5.58 -11.19 5.02
C ILE A 38 -5.31 -9.72 5.38
N LEU A 39 -6.06 -9.15 6.32
CA LEU A 39 -5.83 -7.79 6.82
C LEU A 39 -4.45 -7.67 7.50
N LEU A 40 -4.07 -8.64 8.34
CA LEU A 40 -2.76 -8.65 8.99
C LEU A 40 -1.64 -8.71 7.95
N LEU A 41 -1.73 -9.60 6.97
CA LEU A 41 -0.75 -9.71 5.87
C LEU A 41 -0.64 -8.40 5.09
N GLY A 42 -1.78 -7.80 4.71
CA GLY A 42 -1.81 -6.51 4.04
C GLY A 42 -1.17 -5.40 4.89
N GLY A 43 -1.40 -5.39 6.19
CA GLY A 43 -0.80 -4.45 7.13
C GLY A 43 0.71 -4.63 7.24
N THR A 44 1.22 -5.87 7.28
CA THR A 44 2.66 -6.15 7.28
C THR A 44 3.32 -5.67 5.98
N ILE A 45 2.70 -5.91 4.83
CA ILE A 45 3.20 -5.43 3.53
C ILE A 45 3.23 -3.90 3.51
N TYR A 46 2.15 -3.25 3.93
CA TYR A 46 2.06 -1.79 4.01
C TYR A 46 3.17 -1.21 4.91
N LEU A 47 3.35 -1.76 6.11
CA LEU A 47 4.40 -1.30 7.03
C LEU A 47 5.79 -1.54 6.45
N GLY A 48 6.04 -2.70 5.85
CA GLY A 48 7.33 -3.01 5.22
C GLY A 48 7.68 -2.04 4.09
N VAL A 49 6.72 -1.76 3.20
CA VAL A 49 6.90 -0.79 2.11
C VAL A 49 7.11 0.62 2.67
N THR A 50 6.34 1.02 3.67
CA THR A 50 6.45 2.35 4.29
C THR A 50 7.80 2.55 4.98
N ILE A 51 8.25 1.57 5.77
CA ILE A 51 9.55 1.61 6.46
C ILE A 51 10.68 1.65 5.44
N TYR A 52 10.63 0.81 4.41
CA TYR A 52 11.63 0.81 3.35
C TYR A 52 11.70 2.16 2.64
N TRP A 53 10.55 2.72 2.27
CA TRP A 53 10.48 3.98 1.54
C TRP A 53 10.97 5.17 2.37
N VAL A 54 10.55 5.26 3.64
CA VAL A 54 11.02 6.26 4.59
C VAL A 54 12.52 6.13 4.81
N GLY A 55 13.02 4.90 5.02
CA GLY A 55 14.45 4.63 5.20
C GLY A 55 15.28 4.99 3.96
N PHE A 56 14.76 4.72 2.76
CA PHE A 56 15.41 5.07 1.50
C PHE A 56 15.48 6.59 1.30
N ILE A 57 14.39 7.32 1.59
CA ILE A 57 14.35 8.79 1.52
C ILE A 57 15.30 9.40 2.55
N ASP A 58 15.25 8.96 3.81
CA ASP A 58 16.12 9.49 4.85
C ASP A 58 17.60 9.19 4.53
N GLY A 59 17.88 7.99 4.02
CA GLY A 59 19.22 7.61 3.54
C GLY A 59 19.73 8.54 2.42
N GLN A 60 18.91 8.82 1.41
CA GLN A 60 19.28 9.77 0.36
C GLN A 60 19.46 11.20 0.89
N SER A 61 18.62 11.62 1.83
CA SER A 61 18.69 12.96 2.42
C SER A 61 19.98 13.14 3.22
N ARG A 62 20.40 12.14 4.01
CA ARG A 62 21.66 12.15 4.76
C ARG A 62 22.90 12.10 3.87
N LEU A 63 22.83 11.38 2.74
CA LEU A 63 23.92 11.39 1.76
C LEU A 63 24.05 12.76 1.10
N ARG A 64 22.92 13.41 0.79
CA ARG A 64 22.91 14.77 0.25
C ARG A 64 23.46 15.78 1.26
N THR A 65 23.09 15.71 2.54
CA THR A 65 23.63 16.65 3.56
C THR A 65 25.13 16.48 3.77
N LYS A 66 25.65 15.25 3.79
CA LYS A 66 27.11 15.01 3.82
C LYS A 66 27.85 15.59 2.61
N VAL A 67 27.23 15.61 1.43
CA VAL A 67 27.84 16.22 0.23
C VAL A 67 27.86 17.75 0.33
N ILE A 68 26.88 18.36 1.01
CA ILE A 68 26.83 19.82 1.25
C ILE A 68 27.96 20.25 2.19
N ASP A 69 28.27 19.48 3.23
CA ASP A 69 29.40 19.77 4.14
C ASP A 69 30.76 19.77 3.42
N ILE A 70 30.88 19.08 2.29
CA ILE A 70 32.09 19.01 1.46
C ILE A 70 32.17 20.17 0.45
N SER A 71 31.03 20.80 0.12
CA SER A 71 30.94 21.91 -0.85
C SER A 71 30.06 23.03 -0.30
N PRO A 72 30.63 23.98 0.48
CA PRO A 72 29.89 25.01 1.22
C PRO A 72 29.15 26.04 0.32
N ASN A 73 29.32 25.97 -1.00
CA ASN A 73 28.66 26.85 -1.97
C ASN A 73 27.38 26.26 -2.61
N TYR A 74 26.92 25.09 -2.13
CA TYR A 74 25.77 24.40 -2.72
C TYR A 74 24.45 24.81 -2.02
N ASN A 75 23.84 25.89 -2.48
CA ASN A 75 22.52 26.36 -2.01
C ASN A 75 21.39 25.46 -2.55
N ILE A 76 21.02 24.41 -1.82
CA ILE A 76 19.77 23.67 -2.10
C ILE A 76 18.63 24.37 -1.35
N PRO A 77 17.54 24.76 -2.03
CA PRO A 77 16.39 25.33 -1.36
C PRO A 77 15.76 24.30 -0.42
N MET A 78 15.61 24.68 0.86
CA MET A 78 15.05 23.84 1.95
C MET A 78 13.66 23.25 1.62
N SER A 79 12.96 23.81 0.62
CA SER A 79 11.69 23.31 0.08
C SER A 79 11.79 21.93 -0.59
N GLU A 80 12.97 21.51 -1.08
CA GLU A 80 13.14 20.16 -1.64
C GLU A 80 13.26 19.06 -0.58
N LEU A 81 13.75 19.40 0.61
CA LEU A 81 13.89 18.45 1.72
C LEU A 81 12.56 18.19 2.45
N SER A 82 11.72 19.22 2.61
CA SER A 82 10.46 19.12 3.36
C SER A 82 9.34 18.41 2.57
N THR A 83 9.32 18.54 1.25
CA THR A 83 8.30 17.93 0.38
C THR A 83 8.43 16.41 0.27
N THR A 84 9.66 15.88 0.40
CA THR A 84 9.92 14.43 0.27
C THR A 84 9.46 13.62 1.48
N ILE A 85 9.48 14.21 2.68
CA ILE A 85 9.12 13.53 3.94
C ILE A 85 7.60 13.51 4.16
N ILE A 86 6.90 14.56 3.73
CA ILE A 86 5.48 14.76 4.07
C ILE A 86 4.52 14.07 3.08
N TYR A 87 4.87 13.97 1.80
CA TYR A 87 3.96 13.43 0.77
C TYR A 87 4.12 11.93 0.48
N ALA A 88 5.23 11.33 0.90
CA ALA A 88 5.61 9.97 0.55
C ALA A 88 4.71 8.84 1.09
N PRO A 89 4.04 8.93 2.26
CA PRO A 89 3.21 7.83 2.75
C PRO A 89 1.70 7.99 2.50
N GLY A 90 1.22 9.16 2.04
CA GLY A 90 -0.22 9.44 1.96
C GLY A 90 -0.96 8.53 0.98
N TRP A 91 -0.41 8.32 -0.22
CA TRP A 91 -1.04 7.50 -1.25
C TRP A 91 -1.02 6.00 -0.88
N ALA A 92 0.07 5.50 -0.29
CA ALA A 92 0.19 4.13 0.17
C ALA A 92 -0.80 3.83 1.31
N PHE A 93 -1.00 4.80 2.20
CA PHE A 93 -2.00 4.73 3.26
C PHE A 93 -3.43 4.68 2.70
N LEU A 94 -3.75 5.50 1.69
CA LEU A 94 -5.05 5.46 1.02
C LEU A 94 -5.30 4.12 0.32
N ILE A 95 -4.29 3.55 -0.34
CA ILE A 95 -4.38 2.21 -0.93
C ILE A 95 -4.65 1.16 0.13
N TYR A 96 -3.94 1.22 1.26
CA TYR A 96 -4.18 0.29 2.37
C TYR A 96 -5.58 0.43 2.96
N ILE A 97 -6.08 1.66 3.15
CA ILE A 97 -7.46 1.90 3.60
C ILE A 97 -8.46 1.32 2.59
N ALA A 98 -8.28 1.57 1.29
CA ALA A 98 -9.17 1.05 0.26
C ALA A 98 -9.18 -0.48 0.25
N PHE A 99 -8.02 -1.12 0.39
CA PHE A 99 -7.90 -2.57 0.53
C PHE A 99 -8.60 -3.08 1.80
N ALA A 100 -8.35 -2.46 2.95
CA ALA A 100 -8.96 -2.85 4.21
C ALA A 100 -10.49 -2.72 4.16
N ALA A 101 -10.99 -1.60 3.63
CA ALA A 101 -12.41 -1.37 3.41
C ALA A 101 -13.02 -2.43 2.49
N TYR A 102 -12.33 -2.79 1.40
CA TYR A 102 -12.76 -3.87 0.50
C TYR A 102 -12.89 -5.22 1.21
N VAL A 103 -11.86 -5.63 1.97
CA VAL A 103 -11.86 -6.91 2.71
C VAL A 103 -12.94 -6.93 3.80
N ILE A 104 -13.13 -5.81 4.51
CA ILE A 104 -14.19 -5.67 5.51
C ILE A 104 -15.56 -5.74 4.85
N PHE A 105 -15.76 -5.02 3.74
CA PHE A 105 -17.01 -5.05 2.98
C PHE A 105 -17.38 -6.47 2.55
N LEU A 106 -16.42 -7.23 2.02
CA LEU A 106 -16.62 -8.64 1.67
C LEU A 106 -17.02 -9.50 2.87
N SER A 107 -16.56 -9.17 4.08
CA SER A 107 -16.95 -9.91 5.30
C SER A 107 -18.39 -9.62 5.75
N LEU A 108 -18.91 -8.44 5.39
CA LEU A 108 -20.27 -7.99 5.69
C LEU A 108 -21.29 -8.41 4.62
N LEU A 109 -20.82 -8.70 3.42
CA LEU A 109 -21.62 -9.15 2.27
C LEU A 109 -22.62 -10.28 2.60
N PRO A 110 -22.28 -11.31 3.41
CA PRO A 110 -23.23 -12.37 3.77
C PRO A 110 -24.34 -11.91 4.70
N ASN A 111 -24.16 -10.81 5.44
CA ASN A 111 -25.21 -10.22 6.28
C ASN A 111 -26.14 -9.36 5.43
N LEU A 112 -25.58 -8.62 4.45
CA LEU A 112 -26.35 -7.80 3.50
C LEU A 112 -27.23 -8.64 2.57
N LEU A 113 -26.74 -9.81 2.13
CA LEU A 113 -27.51 -10.70 1.24
C LEU A 113 -28.57 -11.54 1.97
N LYS A 114 -28.62 -11.49 3.30
CA LYS A 114 -29.61 -12.20 4.12
C LYS A 114 -30.77 -11.32 4.55
N GLU A 115 -30.94 -10.15 3.94
CA GLU A 115 -32.16 -9.38 4.10
C GLU A 115 -33.32 -10.14 3.45
N ASP A 116 -34.19 -10.68 4.32
CA ASP A 116 -35.58 -11.05 4.03
C ASP A 116 -36.40 -9.81 3.61
#